data_AF-A0AA39HAN9-F1
#
_entry.id   AF-A0AA39HAN9-F1
#
_cell.length_a   1.000
_cell.length_b   1.000
_cell.length_c   1.000
_cell.angle_alpha   90.00
_cell.angle_beta   90.00
_cell.angle_gamma   90.00
#
_symmetry.space_group_name_H-M   'P 1'
#
loop_
_entity.id
_entity.type
_entity.pdbx_description
1 polymer ?
#
loop_
_entity_poly.entity_id
_entity_poly.type
_entity_poly.pdbx_seq_one_letter_code
_entity_poly.pdbx_strand_id
1 'polypeptide(L)'
;MNIRYQPIARITLHTSSGAPSHFNVAVRRQSSPRLLYAILTASVLLYILITISCLRSKILFTCHSKNCEKRGPTLFDSIMTKYEDVFVFGRPVGEEEKELDEKLLNHSLIYKESLSEASDILQLHPQNEIIPPFVELEDKMRVVHKKKLAACVIEKNMSTVLTAILCFLEDFKVFTQANRTIATEGYYGRFCQEKNEYNSVEHMLATTHTHLNDWTMFVLVRDPLERLVSAYADKCIYHREKQIEDNCYGCRHNVTCFVSNVYSRSKAFAESSPENRTYTMEDVHVFPQNWCVSF
;
A
#
# COMPACT_ATOMS: atom_id res chain seq x y z
N MET A 1 -14.27 17.40 -47.57
CA MET A 1 -15.26 16.58 -46.84
C MET A 1 -15.38 17.18 -45.44
N ASN A 2 -16.42 17.97 -45.20
CA ASN A 2 -16.66 18.67 -43.93
C ASN A 2 -17.87 18.03 -43.27
N ILE A 3 -17.71 17.48 -42.07
CA ILE A 3 -18.83 17.01 -41.26
C ILE A 3 -18.97 17.98 -40.09
N ARG A 4 -20.00 18.81 -40.16
CA ARG A 4 -20.54 19.60 -39.03
C ARG A 4 -21.36 18.68 -38.14
N TYR A 5 -21.08 18.69 -36.84
CA TYR A 5 -22.02 18.18 -35.84
C TYR A 5 -22.74 19.36 -35.17
N GLN A 6 -24.07 19.31 -35.18
CA GLN A 6 -24.93 20.18 -34.37
C GLN A 6 -25.28 19.50 -33.03
N PRO A 7 -25.52 20.26 -31.94
CA PRO A 7 -25.93 19.69 -30.66
C PRO A 7 -27.45 19.48 -30.57
N ILE A 8 -27.85 18.36 -29.97
CA ILE A 8 -29.23 17.98 -29.70
C ILE A 8 -29.67 18.53 -28.32
N ALA A 9 -30.84 19.17 -28.36
CA ALA A 9 -31.83 19.55 -27.35
C ALA A 9 -31.59 19.36 -25.83
N ARG A 10 -31.84 20.48 -25.12
CA ARG A 10 -32.22 20.59 -23.69
C ARG A 10 -33.51 19.83 -23.38
N ILE A 11 -33.53 19.12 -22.25
CA ILE A 11 -34.75 18.76 -21.54
C ILE A 11 -34.69 19.40 -20.15
N THR A 12 -35.61 20.33 -19.91
CA THR A 12 -35.85 20.97 -18.61
C THR A 12 -37.08 20.30 -17.99
N LEU A 13 -36.99 19.79 -16.76
CA LEU A 13 -38.18 19.43 -15.98
C LEU A 13 -38.14 20.16 -14.63
N HIS A 14 -39.00 21.17 -14.53
CA HIS A 14 -39.47 21.74 -13.27
C HIS A 14 -40.41 20.75 -12.57
N THR A 15 -40.28 20.57 -11.26
CA THR A 15 -41.45 20.29 -10.41
C THR A 15 -41.36 21.08 -9.10
N SER A 16 -42.41 21.83 -8.83
CA SER A 16 -42.69 22.58 -7.62
C SER A 16 -43.74 21.85 -6.78
N SER A 17 -43.53 21.83 -5.46
CA SER A 17 -44.52 21.91 -4.37
C SER A 17 -45.94 21.33 -4.55
N GLY A 18 -46.31 20.39 -3.67
CA GLY A 18 -47.70 20.04 -3.34
C GLY A 18 -47.77 19.08 -2.14
N ALA A 19 -48.52 19.46 -1.11
CA ALA A 19 -48.60 18.83 0.21
C ALA A 19 -49.68 17.69 0.30
N PRO A 20 -50.10 17.22 1.49
CA PRO A 20 -49.82 15.88 2.02
C PRO A 20 -51.02 14.91 1.97
N SER A 21 -50.76 13.61 2.01
CA SER A 21 -51.78 12.60 2.29
C SER A 21 -51.32 11.62 3.37
N HIS A 22 -52.14 11.54 4.42
CA HIS A 22 -52.06 10.58 5.52
C HIS A 22 -52.20 9.14 5.02
N PHE A 23 -51.31 8.23 5.41
CA PHE A 23 -51.62 6.80 5.43
C PHE A 23 -50.95 6.06 6.61
N ASN A 24 -51.70 5.08 7.10
CA ASN A 24 -51.65 4.47 8.42
C ASN A 24 -50.35 3.73 8.79
N VAL A 25 -49.96 3.91 10.06
CA VAL A 25 -48.92 3.15 10.76
C VAL A 25 -49.43 1.73 11.05
N ALA A 26 -48.84 0.73 10.39
CA ALA A 26 -48.96 -0.66 10.79
C ALA A 26 -47.85 -0.99 11.80
N VAL A 27 -48.20 -1.05 13.09
CA VAL A 27 -47.32 -1.52 14.17
C VAL A 27 -47.03 -3.00 13.96
N ARG A 28 -45.83 -3.32 13.43
CA ARG A 28 -45.33 -4.69 13.31
C ARG A 28 -44.94 -5.17 14.70
N ARG A 29 -45.61 -6.23 15.19
CA ARG A 29 -45.30 -6.92 16.45
C ARG A 29 -43.80 -7.22 16.53
N GLN A 30 -43.13 -6.54 17.44
CA GLN A 30 -41.74 -6.78 17.80
C GLN A 30 -41.66 -8.14 18.51
N SER A 31 -41.12 -9.15 17.82
CA SER A 31 -40.79 -10.44 18.41
C SER A 31 -39.77 -10.22 19.54
N SER A 32 -40.10 -10.69 20.75
CA SER A 32 -39.33 -10.36 21.95
C SER A 32 -37.86 -10.78 21.80
N PRO A 33 -36.89 -9.96 22.25
CA PRO A 33 -35.46 -10.26 22.14
C PRO A 33 -35.03 -11.55 22.85
N ARG A 34 -35.90 -12.11 23.71
CA ARG A 34 -35.67 -13.40 24.38
C ARG A 34 -35.76 -14.60 23.43
N LEU A 35 -36.58 -14.52 22.38
CA LEU A 35 -36.72 -15.62 21.42
C LEU A 35 -35.50 -15.71 20.49
N LEU A 36 -34.97 -14.55 20.06
CA LEU A 36 -33.76 -14.50 19.25
C LEU A 36 -32.54 -15.02 20.02
N TYR A 37 -32.43 -14.64 21.31
CA TYR A 37 -31.36 -15.11 22.18
C TYR A 37 -31.44 -16.62 22.47
N ALA A 38 -32.65 -17.16 22.64
CA ALA A 38 -32.87 -18.60 22.80
C ALA A 38 -32.48 -19.39 21.53
N ILE A 39 -32.80 -18.88 20.34
CA ILE A 39 -32.43 -19.54 19.08
C ILE A 39 -30.91 -19.52 18.88
N LEU A 40 -30.24 -18.39 19.15
CA LEU A 40 -28.79 -18.25 19.00
C LEU A 40 -28.01 -19.12 20.01
N THR A 41 -28.49 -19.22 21.25
CA THR A 41 -27.85 -20.09 22.26
C THR A 41 -28.05 -21.57 21.93
N ALA A 42 -29.23 -21.97 21.44
CA ALA A 42 -29.48 -23.35 21.01
C ALA A 42 -28.62 -23.77 19.81
N SER A 43 -28.42 -22.89 18.82
CA SER A 43 -27.59 -23.19 17.65
C SER A 43 -26.10 -23.31 17.97
N VAL A 44 -25.58 -22.48 18.90
CA VAL A 44 -24.20 -22.60 19.39
C VAL A 44 -24.00 -23.90 20.18
N LEU A 45 -24.93 -24.26 21.06
CA LEU A 45 -24.85 -25.53 21.81
C LEU A 45 -24.92 -26.75 20.89
N LEU A 46 -25.78 -26.72 19.87
CA LEU A 46 -25.86 -27.80 18.87
C LEU A 46 -24.55 -27.94 18.09
N TYR A 47 -23.92 -26.83 17.69
CA TYR A 47 -22.62 -26.84 17.01
C TYR A 47 -21.51 -27.43 17.91
N ILE A 48 -21.48 -27.07 19.19
CA ILE A 48 -20.53 -27.63 20.17
C ILE A 48 -20.75 -29.15 20.33
N LEU A 49 -22.01 -29.61 20.40
CA LEU A 49 -22.31 -31.03 20.52
C LEU A 49 -21.92 -31.83 19.26
N ILE A 50 -22.13 -31.26 18.07
CA ILE A 50 -21.73 -31.88 16.80
C ILE A 50 -20.20 -31.97 16.71
N THR A 51 -19.49 -30.90 17.07
CA THR A 51 -18.01 -30.88 17.04
C THR A 51 -17.40 -31.85 18.04
N ILE A 52 -17.94 -31.95 19.26
CA ILE A 52 -17.50 -32.95 20.26
C ILE A 52 -17.80 -34.38 19.78
N SER A 53 -18.95 -34.60 19.15
CA SER A 53 -19.31 -35.92 18.60
C SER A 53 -18.41 -36.31 17.43
N CYS A 54 -18.04 -35.35 16.56
CA CYS A 54 -17.06 -35.54 15.49
C CYS A 54 -15.62 -35.73 16.00
N LEU A 55 -15.26 -35.13 17.13
CA LEU A 55 -13.94 -35.33 17.74
C LEU A 55 -13.82 -36.74 18.34
N ARG A 56 -14.91 -37.26 18.93
CA ARG A 56 -14.98 -38.63 19.46
C ARG A 56 -14.97 -39.69 18.37
N SER A 57 -15.49 -39.41 17.16
CA SER A 57 -15.50 -40.39 16.06
C SER A 57 -14.19 -40.49 15.28
N LYS A 58 -13.25 -39.54 15.44
CA LYS A 58 -11.96 -39.52 14.72
C LYS A 58 -10.77 -40.19 15.42
N ILE A 59 -11.00 -40.95 16.51
CA ILE A 59 -9.91 -41.69 17.21
C ILE A 59 -9.72 -43.14 16.71
N LEU A 60 -10.53 -43.64 15.77
CA LEU A 60 -10.25 -44.93 15.10
C LEU A 60 -10.09 -44.75 13.60
N PHE A 61 -8.85 -44.53 13.14
CA PHE A 61 -8.36 -45.10 11.88
C PHE A 61 -6.85 -45.33 11.98
N THR A 62 -6.51 -46.59 12.24
CA THR A 62 -5.19 -47.17 12.04
C THR A 62 -4.82 -47.11 10.56
N CYS A 63 -3.72 -46.43 10.24
CA CYS A 63 -3.15 -46.45 8.89
C CYS A 63 -2.21 -47.67 8.78
N HIS A 64 -2.68 -48.71 8.10
CA HIS A 64 -1.85 -49.84 7.67
C HIS A 64 -1.76 -49.81 6.14
N SER A 65 -0.56 -49.56 5.62
CA SER A 65 0.01 -50.12 4.39
C SER A 65 0.92 -49.11 3.68
N LYS A 66 1.98 -49.68 3.10
CA LYS A 66 3.17 -49.07 2.51
C LYS A 66 2.89 -48.54 1.09
N ASN A 67 3.71 -47.57 0.68
CA ASN A 67 3.85 -47.01 -0.67
C ASN A 67 2.74 -46.07 -1.17
N CYS A 68 3.01 -44.77 -1.06
CA CYS A 68 2.62 -43.78 -2.07
C CYS A 68 3.73 -42.74 -2.18
N GLU A 69 4.71 -43.06 -3.02
CA GLU A 69 5.63 -42.11 -3.62
C GLU A 69 4.92 -41.46 -4.82
N LYS A 70 4.47 -40.22 -4.63
CA LYS A 70 4.30 -39.22 -5.70
C LYS A 70 4.65 -37.87 -5.09
N ARG A 71 5.73 -37.25 -5.57
CA ARG A 71 6.11 -35.87 -5.24
C ARG A 71 4.94 -34.95 -5.61
N GLY A 72 4.22 -34.50 -4.59
CA GLY A 72 3.30 -33.39 -4.69
C GLY A 72 4.05 -32.06 -4.82
N PRO A 73 3.34 -30.98 -5.16
CA PRO A 73 3.91 -29.65 -5.29
C PRO A 73 4.67 -29.28 -4.01
N THR A 74 5.82 -28.61 -4.17
CA THR A 74 6.69 -28.31 -3.03
C THR A 74 5.95 -27.42 -2.03
N LEU A 75 6.39 -27.40 -0.77
CA LEU A 75 5.88 -26.50 0.26
C LEU A 75 5.82 -25.04 -0.22
N PHE A 76 6.70 -24.66 -1.14
CA PHE A 76 6.72 -23.36 -1.80
C PHE A 76 5.52 -23.14 -2.74
N ASP A 77 5.17 -24.12 -3.57
CA ASP A 77 4.01 -24.07 -4.47
C ASP A 77 2.68 -24.05 -3.69
N SER A 78 2.63 -24.77 -2.55
CA SER A 78 1.48 -24.76 -1.65
C SER A 78 1.38 -23.50 -0.79
N ILE A 79 2.49 -22.77 -0.62
CA ILE A 79 2.51 -21.43 0.00
C ILE A 79 2.04 -20.40 -1.02
N MET A 80 2.53 -20.42 -2.26
CA MET A 80 2.14 -19.44 -3.28
C MET A 80 0.66 -19.51 -3.66
N THR A 81 0.12 -20.72 -3.85
CA THR A 81 -1.34 -20.90 -4.10
C THR A 81 -2.21 -20.54 -2.89
N LYS A 82 -1.65 -20.56 -1.67
CA LYS A 82 -2.34 -20.12 -0.46
C LYS A 82 -2.18 -18.61 -0.19
N TYR A 83 -1.26 -17.95 -0.88
CA TYR A 83 -1.00 -16.51 -0.75
C TYR A 83 -1.78 -15.65 -1.76
N GLU A 84 -2.26 -16.23 -2.87
CA GLU A 84 -3.26 -15.55 -3.73
C GLU A 84 -4.59 -15.31 -2.99
N ASP A 85 -4.94 -16.15 -2.01
CA ASP A 85 -6.20 -16.05 -1.26
C ASP A 85 -6.12 -15.21 0.03
N VAL A 86 -4.95 -14.71 0.43
CA VAL A 86 -4.75 -14.08 1.77
C VAL A 86 -4.50 -12.56 1.71
N PHE A 87 -4.49 -11.95 0.52
CA PHE A 87 -4.39 -10.50 0.38
C PHE A 87 -5.75 -9.84 0.13
N VAL A 88 -6.68 -9.94 1.08
CA VAL A 88 -7.98 -9.27 0.97
C VAL A 88 -8.44 -8.77 2.35
N PHE A 89 -8.45 -7.44 2.52
CA PHE A 89 -9.33 -6.75 3.48
C PHE A 89 -10.73 -7.33 3.29
N GLY A 90 -11.41 -7.75 4.37
CA GLY A 90 -12.65 -8.56 4.32
C GLY A 90 -13.88 -7.94 3.65
N ARG A 91 -13.81 -7.63 2.35
CA ARG A 91 -14.91 -7.43 1.40
C ARG A 91 -14.51 -8.04 0.04
N PRO A 92 -15.47 -8.59 -0.72
CA PRO A 92 -15.19 -9.08 -2.06
C PRO A 92 -14.65 -7.95 -2.96
N VAL A 93 -13.47 -8.18 -3.55
CA VAL A 93 -12.73 -7.22 -4.40
C VAL A 93 -13.60 -6.57 -5.48
N GLY A 94 -14.57 -7.30 -6.04
CA GLY A 94 -15.48 -6.76 -7.07
C GLY A 94 -16.52 -5.74 -6.57
N GLU A 95 -16.81 -5.66 -5.27
CA GLU A 95 -17.69 -4.64 -4.70
C GLU A 95 -16.90 -3.40 -4.26
N GLU A 96 -15.67 -3.54 -3.74
CA GLU A 96 -14.81 -2.40 -3.42
C GLU A 96 -14.20 -1.75 -4.66
N GLU A 97 -13.84 -2.52 -5.69
CA GLU A 97 -13.39 -1.99 -6.97
C GLU A 97 -14.53 -1.21 -7.65
N LYS A 98 -15.77 -1.71 -7.57
CA LYS A 98 -16.95 -0.94 -8.01
C LYS A 98 -17.25 0.27 -7.15
N GLU A 99 -17.17 0.18 -5.82
CA GLU A 99 -17.42 1.31 -4.91
C GLU A 99 -16.32 2.38 -5.05
N LEU A 100 -15.07 1.97 -5.27
CA LEU A 100 -13.93 2.84 -5.52
C LEU A 100 -14.01 3.44 -6.93
N ASP A 101 -14.36 2.65 -7.95
CA ASP A 101 -14.58 3.14 -9.31
C ASP A 101 -15.78 4.07 -9.39
N GLU A 102 -16.86 3.82 -8.64
CA GLU A 102 -18.05 4.68 -8.58
C GLU A 102 -17.76 5.97 -7.79
N LYS A 103 -16.96 5.89 -6.71
CA LYS A 103 -16.46 7.08 -5.99
C LYS A 103 -15.44 7.86 -6.81
N LEU A 104 -14.58 7.20 -7.57
CA LEU A 104 -13.62 7.81 -8.50
C LEU A 104 -14.34 8.39 -9.72
N LEU A 105 -15.41 7.76 -10.23
CA LEU A 105 -16.25 8.33 -11.29
C LEU A 105 -16.96 9.59 -10.79
N ASN A 106 -17.56 9.55 -9.60
CA ASN A 106 -18.20 10.74 -9.01
C ASN A 106 -17.19 11.84 -8.69
N HIS A 107 -15.98 11.50 -8.23
CA HIS A 107 -14.88 12.47 -8.13
C HIS A 107 -14.40 12.95 -9.50
N SER A 108 -14.41 12.10 -10.54
CA SER A 108 -14.02 12.48 -11.91
C SER A 108 -15.06 13.40 -12.56
N LEU A 109 -16.34 13.28 -12.17
CA LEU A 109 -17.41 14.15 -12.63
C LEU A 109 -17.32 15.53 -11.97
N ILE A 110 -16.93 15.60 -10.70
CA ILE A 110 -16.53 16.85 -10.02
C ILE A 110 -15.26 17.43 -10.68
N TYR A 111 -14.31 16.58 -11.08
CA TYR A 111 -13.10 16.98 -11.80
C TYR A 111 -13.37 17.46 -13.24
N LYS A 112 -14.48 17.01 -13.85
CA LYS A 112 -14.88 17.42 -15.20
C LYS A 112 -15.49 18.81 -15.24
N GLU A 113 -16.17 19.23 -14.17
CA GLU A 113 -16.59 20.63 -14.00
C GLU A 113 -15.41 21.55 -13.65
N SER A 114 -14.39 21.08 -12.94
CA SER A 114 -13.15 21.86 -12.71
C SER A 114 -12.17 21.86 -13.90
N LEU A 115 -12.43 21.08 -14.96
CA LEU A 115 -11.60 21.06 -16.17
C LEU A 115 -11.78 22.31 -17.04
N SER A 116 -12.82 23.13 -16.82
CA SER A 116 -12.86 24.49 -17.39
C SER A 116 -11.92 25.47 -16.67
N GLU A 117 -11.41 25.12 -15.48
CA GLU A 117 -10.31 25.82 -14.80
C GLU A 117 -8.94 25.15 -15.08
N ALA A 118 -8.90 23.98 -15.74
CA ALA A 118 -7.66 23.29 -16.09
C ALA A 118 -6.90 23.96 -17.25
N SER A 119 -7.43 25.02 -17.86
CA SER A 119 -6.61 25.93 -18.67
C SER A 119 -5.47 26.55 -17.85
N ASP A 120 -5.63 26.63 -16.53
CA ASP A 120 -4.60 27.13 -15.61
C ASP A 120 -3.60 26.03 -15.21
N ILE A 121 -4.00 24.75 -15.27
CA ILE A 121 -3.09 23.60 -15.05
C ILE A 121 -2.18 23.36 -16.27
N LEU A 122 -2.67 23.65 -17.48
CA LEU A 122 -1.84 23.69 -18.70
C LEU A 122 -0.97 24.95 -18.79
N GLN A 123 -1.17 25.92 -17.90
CA GLN A 123 -0.25 27.03 -17.65
C GLN A 123 0.74 26.73 -16.51
N LEU A 124 0.87 25.47 -16.06
CA LEU A 124 2.06 25.05 -15.33
C LEU A 124 3.27 25.26 -16.25
N HIS A 125 3.91 26.39 -15.99
CA HIS A 125 4.87 27.09 -16.84
C HIS A 125 5.83 26.18 -17.63
N PRO A 126 6.09 26.50 -18.91
CA PRO A 126 7.29 26.06 -19.64
C PRO A 126 8.62 26.56 -19.04
N GLN A 127 8.60 27.16 -17.83
CA GLN A 127 9.75 27.86 -17.24
C GLN A 127 10.48 27.08 -16.15
N ASN A 128 9.97 25.92 -15.75
CA ASN A 128 10.68 25.09 -14.80
C ASN A 128 11.72 24.25 -15.54
N GLU A 129 13.00 24.57 -15.31
CA GLU A 129 14.12 23.77 -15.77
C GLU A 129 13.98 22.34 -15.27
N ILE A 130 14.30 21.38 -16.15
CA ILE A 130 14.32 19.96 -15.81
C ILE A 130 15.45 19.74 -14.80
N ILE A 131 15.11 19.22 -13.62
CA ILE A 131 16.11 18.81 -12.63
C ILE A 131 17.00 17.70 -13.23
N PRO A 132 18.30 17.64 -12.89
CA PRO A 132 19.19 16.65 -13.45
C PRO A 132 18.65 15.23 -13.20
N PRO A 133 18.79 14.34 -14.19
CA PRO A 133 18.23 12.99 -14.08
C PRO A 133 18.86 12.24 -12.92
N PHE A 134 20.15 12.41 -12.65
CA PHE A 134 20.87 11.69 -11.59
C PHE A 134 21.54 12.66 -10.63
N VAL A 135 21.20 12.53 -9.35
CA VAL A 135 21.86 13.17 -8.22
C VAL A 135 21.96 12.12 -7.13
N GLU A 136 23.12 11.96 -6.54
CA GLU A 136 23.32 10.98 -5.47
C GLU A 136 22.59 11.41 -4.19
N LEU A 137 21.65 10.56 -3.76
CA LEU A 137 21.02 10.53 -2.45
C LEU A 137 21.45 9.24 -1.73
N GLU A 138 21.30 9.19 -0.41
CA GLU A 138 21.66 8.01 0.39
C GLU A 138 20.98 6.72 -0.10
N ASP A 139 21.79 5.66 -0.27
CA ASP A 139 21.30 4.31 -0.53
C ASP A 139 20.75 3.68 0.76
N LYS A 140 19.63 2.96 0.68
CA LYS A 140 19.09 2.21 1.82
C LYS A 140 19.10 0.72 1.53
N MET A 141 20.24 0.09 1.73
CA MET A 141 20.43 -1.32 1.41
C MET A 141 19.85 -2.21 2.51
N ARG A 142 19.15 -3.26 2.09
CA ARG A 142 18.68 -4.37 2.92
C ARG A 142 19.18 -5.67 2.34
N VAL A 143 19.80 -6.50 3.17
CA VAL A 143 20.53 -7.68 2.67
C VAL A 143 20.03 -8.98 3.25
N VAL A 144 20.31 -10.06 2.53
CA VAL A 144 20.20 -11.44 2.98
C VAL A 144 21.57 -12.09 2.81
N HIS A 145 22.36 -12.13 3.88
CA HIS A 145 23.79 -12.46 3.83
C HIS A 145 24.06 -13.84 3.25
N LYS A 146 23.31 -14.85 3.71
CA LYS A 146 23.47 -16.25 3.29
C LYS A 146 23.15 -16.48 1.82
N LYS A 147 22.31 -15.63 1.23
CA LYS A 147 21.87 -15.74 -0.17
C LYS A 147 22.58 -14.76 -1.10
N LYS A 148 23.46 -13.90 -0.55
CA LYS A 148 24.08 -12.79 -1.27
C LYS A 148 23.05 -12.00 -2.09
N LEU A 149 21.92 -11.70 -1.46
CA LEU A 149 20.85 -10.91 -2.05
C LEU A 149 20.82 -9.54 -1.36
N ALA A 150 20.76 -8.46 -2.13
CA ALA A 150 20.62 -7.12 -1.59
C ALA A 150 19.55 -6.35 -2.36
N ALA A 151 18.81 -5.49 -1.66
CA ALA A 151 17.89 -4.57 -2.31
C ALA A 151 18.09 -3.15 -1.79
N CYS A 152 18.05 -2.16 -2.69
CA CYS A 152 17.88 -0.78 -2.26
C CYS A 152 16.40 -0.51 -1.99
N VAL A 153 16.11 0.04 -0.82
CA VAL A 153 14.77 0.34 -0.35
C VAL A 153 14.46 1.80 -0.59
N ILE A 154 13.71 2.07 -1.65
CA ILE A 154 13.21 3.41 -1.95
C ILE A 154 11.89 3.63 -1.24
N GLU A 155 11.74 4.75 -0.53
CA GLU A 155 10.50 5.06 0.16
C GLU A 155 9.30 5.15 -0.79
N LYS A 156 8.14 4.68 -0.31
CA LYS A 156 6.87 4.57 -1.05
C LYS A 156 6.86 3.57 -2.22
N ASN A 157 7.93 2.81 -2.42
CA ASN A 157 7.99 1.67 -3.35
C ASN A 157 7.82 0.34 -2.62
N MET A 158 6.74 0.22 -1.85
CA MET A 158 6.53 -0.91 -0.94
C MET A 158 7.69 -1.10 0.06
N SER A 159 8.37 -0.01 0.46
CA SER A 159 9.60 -0.05 1.27
C SER A 159 9.47 -0.87 2.56
N THR A 160 8.36 -0.69 3.29
CA THR A 160 8.08 -1.44 4.53
C THR A 160 7.93 -2.95 4.28
N VAL A 161 7.17 -3.32 3.25
CA VAL A 161 6.93 -4.73 2.90
C VAL A 161 8.22 -5.38 2.39
N LEU A 162 8.97 -4.68 1.53
CA LEU A 162 10.26 -5.17 1.03
C LEU A 162 11.27 -5.39 2.17
N THR A 163 11.34 -4.45 3.11
CA THR A 163 12.19 -4.57 4.31
C THR A 163 11.79 -5.80 5.13
N ALA A 164 10.48 -6.01 5.33
CA ALA A 164 9.95 -7.16 6.05
C ALA A 164 10.26 -8.50 5.34
N ILE A 165 10.14 -8.54 4.02
CA ILE A 165 10.50 -9.71 3.20
C ILE A 165 11.99 -10.03 3.36
N LEU A 166 12.88 -9.04 3.23
CA LEU A 166 14.32 -9.27 3.35
C LEU A 166 14.71 -9.68 4.76
N CYS A 167 14.08 -9.10 5.79
CA CYS A 167 14.25 -9.52 7.18
C CYS A 167 13.79 -10.98 7.42
N PHE A 168 12.64 -11.37 6.85
CA PHE A 168 12.18 -12.76 6.88
C PHE A 168 13.14 -13.70 6.16
N LEU A 169 13.70 -13.28 5.02
CA LEU A 169 14.64 -14.09 4.25
C LEU A 169 16.03 -14.21 4.90
N GLU A 170 16.44 -13.24 5.71
CA GLU A 170 17.68 -13.25 6.48
C GLU A 170 17.68 -14.36 7.54
N ASP A 171 16.64 -14.39 8.39
CA ASP A 171 16.45 -15.50 9.33
C ASP A 171 14.95 -15.78 9.60
N PHE A 172 14.36 -16.59 8.74
CA PHE A 172 12.94 -16.94 8.86
C PHE A 172 12.61 -17.68 10.16
N LYS A 173 13.56 -18.43 10.74
CA LYS A 173 13.32 -19.20 11.97
C LYS A 173 13.19 -18.25 13.14
N VAL A 174 14.14 -17.34 13.30
CA VAL A 174 14.13 -16.35 14.37
C VAL A 174 12.96 -15.37 14.20
N PHE A 175 12.67 -14.96 12.95
CA PHE A 175 11.53 -14.11 12.64
C PHE A 175 10.19 -14.75 13.03
N THR A 176 9.96 -16.02 12.65
CA THR A 176 8.71 -16.73 12.97
C THR A 176 8.59 -17.10 14.44
N GLN A 177 9.68 -17.50 15.11
CA GLN A 177 9.70 -17.77 16.55
C GLN A 177 9.38 -16.54 17.39
N ALA A 178 9.73 -15.34 16.89
CA ALA A 178 9.36 -14.07 17.51
C ALA A 178 7.89 -13.66 17.23
N ASN A 179 7.07 -14.54 16.65
CA ASN A 179 5.69 -14.29 16.24
C ASN A 179 5.54 -13.05 15.32
N ARG A 180 6.55 -12.77 14.50
CA ARG A 180 6.51 -11.69 13.51
C ARG A 180 5.91 -12.21 12.20
N THR A 181 5.21 -11.34 11.48
CA THR A 181 4.68 -11.62 10.15
C THR A 181 5.03 -10.46 9.22
N ILE A 182 5.20 -10.75 7.92
CA ILE A 182 5.48 -9.71 6.90
C ILE A 182 4.37 -8.65 6.90
N ALA A 183 3.11 -9.06 7.08
CA ALA A 183 1.95 -8.17 7.05
C ALA A 183 1.85 -7.23 8.26
N THR A 184 2.46 -7.59 9.38
CA THR A 184 2.42 -6.81 10.63
C THR A 184 3.72 -6.08 10.93
N GLU A 185 4.75 -6.24 10.11
CA GLU A 185 5.97 -5.45 10.21
C GLU A 185 5.66 -3.98 9.91
N GLY A 186 6.18 -3.11 10.76
CA GLY A 186 6.06 -1.66 10.61
C GLY A 186 7.43 -1.01 10.50
N TYR A 187 7.44 0.27 10.16
CA TYR A 187 8.66 1.07 10.16
C TYR A 187 9.25 1.19 11.58
N TYR A 188 8.40 1.49 12.58
CA TYR A 188 8.79 1.58 13.97
C TYR A 188 8.89 0.20 14.61
N GLY A 189 10.04 -0.11 15.24
CA GLY A 189 10.26 -1.40 15.88
C GLY A 189 10.39 -2.55 14.89
N ARG A 190 10.98 -2.30 13.72
CA ARG A 190 11.25 -3.31 12.70
C ARG A 190 12.21 -4.38 13.23
N PHE A 191 11.93 -5.65 12.97
CA PHE A 191 12.61 -6.76 13.66
C PHE A 191 14.11 -6.88 13.34
N CYS A 192 14.50 -6.53 12.12
CA CYS A 192 15.89 -6.57 11.66
C CYS A 192 16.57 -5.20 11.64
N GLN A 193 16.05 -4.21 12.39
CA GLN A 193 16.68 -2.90 12.51
C GLN A 193 18.17 -3.06 12.85
N GLU A 194 19.04 -2.39 12.10
CA GLU A 194 20.50 -2.37 12.30
C GLU A 194 21.19 -3.74 12.21
N LYS A 195 20.50 -4.80 11.77
CA LYS A 195 21.07 -6.16 11.64
C LYS A 195 21.49 -6.47 10.21
N ASN A 196 20.67 -6.12 9.24
CA ASN A 196 20.87 -6.42 7.82
C ASN A 196 20.71 -5.16 6.95
N GLU A 197 21.11 -4.01 7.49
CA GLU A 197 20.84 -2.69 6.94
C GLU A 197 22.14 -1.92 6.74
N TYR A 198 22.30 -1.31 5.57
CA TYR A 198 23.44 -0.48 5.24
C TYR A 198 22.99 0.78 4.52
N ASN A 199 23.78 1.85 4.65
CA ASN A 199 23.46 3.18 4.11
C ASN A 199 24.27 3.53 2.84
N SER A 200 25.06 2.58 2.33
CA SER A 200 25.75 2.68 1.04
C SER A 200 26.17 1.28 0.57
N VAL A 201 26.34 1.12 -0.74
CA VAL A 201 26.86 -0.12 -1.32
C VAL A 201 28.30 -0.37 -0.87
N GLU A 202 29.13 0.66 -0.79
CA GLU A 202 30.52 0.59 -0.33
C GLU A 202 30.59 0.09 1.12
N HIS A 203 29.75 0.65 2.01
CA HIS A 203 29.71 0.25 3.42
C HIS A 203 29.25 -1.20 3.57
N MET A 204 28.27 -1.63 2.77
CA MET A 204 27.85 -3.03 2.70
C MET A 204 29.02 -3.93 2.30
N LEU A 205 29.66 -3.66 1.16
CA LEU A 205 30.75 -4.49 0.61
C LEU A 205 31.95 -4.55 1.55
N ALA A 206 32.33 -3.43 2.15
CA ALA A 206 33.41 -3.35 3.13
C ALA A 206 33.11 -4.19 4.38
N THR A 207 31.89 -4.10 4.91
CA THR A 207 31.49 -4.86 6.11
C THR A 207 31.41 -6.35 5.83
N THR A 208 30.86 -6.74 4.67
CA THR A 208 30.68 -8.15 4.33
C THR A 208 31.91 -8.80 3.71
N HIS A 209 32.98 -8.02 3.45
CA HIS A 209 34.22 -8.47 2.81
C HIS A 209 33.95 -9.19 1.47
N THR A 210 33.15 -8.54 0.62
CA THR A 210 32.68 -9.07 -0.68
C THR A 210 32.86 -8.03 -1.78
N HIS A 211 32.67 -8.47 -3.02
CA HIS A 211 32.65 -7.63 -4.22
C HIS A 211 31.23 -7.53 -4.80
N LEU A 212 30.97 -6.51 -5.64
CA LEU A 212 29.67 -6.32 -6.30
C LEU A 212 29.15 -7.59 -6.98
N ASN A 213 30.03 -8.30 -7.70
CA ASN A 213 29.68 -9.50 -8.46
C ASN A 213 29.30 -10.71 -7.58
N ASP A 214 29.54 -10.63 -6.27
CA ASP A 214 29.11 -11.68 -5.34
C ASP A 214 27.61 -11.59 -5.04
N TRP A 215 26.98 -10.44 -5.31
CA TRP A 215 25.61 -10.14 -4.91
C TRP A 215 24.64 -10.11 -6.09
N THR A 216 23.44 -10.66 -5.89
CA THR A 216 22.27 -10.32 -6.68
C THR A 216 21.63 -9.08 -6.07
N MET A 217 21.70 -7.96 -6.79
CA MET A 217 21.15 -6.68 -6.35
C MET A 217 19.91 -6.32 -7.14
N PHE A 218 18.88 -5.82 -6.48
CA PHE A 218 17.67 -5.38 -7.15
C PHE A 218 17.05 -4.16 -6.47
N VAL A 219 16.12 -3.51 -7.16
CA VAL A 219 15.33 -2.42 -6.62
C VAL A 219 13.90 -2.55 -7.11
N LEU A 220 12.95 -2.18 -6.27
CA LEU A 220 11.55 -2.04 -6.68
C LEU A 220 11.29 -0.56 -6.98
N VAL A 221 10.90 -0.31 -8.23
CA VAL A 221 10.45 1.01 -8.67
C VAL A 221 8.94 1.00 -8.84
N ARG A 222 8.31 2.14 -8.61
CA ARG A 222 6.86 2.34 -8.78
C ARG A 222 6.63 3.41 -9.85
N ASP A 223 5.43 3.41 -10.43
CA ASP A 223 4.95 4.55 -11.20
C ASP A 223 5.16 5.87 -10.41
N PRO A 224 5.84 6.89 -10.99
CA PRO A 224 6.17 8.11 -10.28
C PRO A 224 4.95 8.89 -9.78
N LEU A 225 3.84 8.88 -10.53
CA LEU A 225 2.63 9.60 -10.14
C LEU A 225 1.94 8.92 -8.97
N GLU A 226 1.82 7.59 -9.00
CA GLU A 226 1.29 6.85 -7.85
C GLU A 226 2.15 7.01 -6.60
N ARG A 227 3.48 6.99 -6.77
CA ARG A 227 4.42 7.20 -5.67
C ARG A 227 4.21 8.58 -5.04
N LEU A 228 4.09 9.62 -5.87
CA LEU A 228 3.82 11.00 -5.44
C LEU A 228 2.50 11.10 -4.67
N VAL A 229 1.41 10.52 -5.20
CA VAL A 229 0.09 10.51 -4.53
C VAL A 229 0.17 9.77 -3.19
N SER A 230 0.89 8.66 -3.14
CA SER A 230 1.07 7.89 -1.90
C SER A 230 1.88 8.66 -0.86
N ALA A 231 2.90 9.42 -1.28
CA ALA A 231 3.68 10.29 -0.40
C ALA A 231 2.82 11.45 0.12
N TYR A 232 2.08 12.12 -0.76
CA TYR A 232 1.16 13.20 -0.40
C TYR A 232 0.12 12.73 0.62
N ALA A 233 -0.57 11.61 0.35
CA ALA A 233 -1.56 11.07 1.28
C ALA A 233 -0.94 10.73 2.66
N ASP A 234 0.26 10.15 2.66
CA ASP A 234 0.96 9.77 3.90
C ASP A 234 1.39 10.98 4.74
N LYS A 235 2.02 11.97 4.10
CA LYS A 235 2.61 13.12 4.80
C LYS A 235 1.61 14.24 5.07
N CYS A 236 0.64 14.43 4.19
CA CYS A 236 -0.25 15.59 4.21
C CYS A 236 -1.67 15.32 4.70
N ILE A 237 -2.16 14.08 4.57
CA ILE A 237 -3.56 13.72 4.88
C ILE A 237 -3.64 12.86 6.15
N TYR A 238 -2.89 11.75 6.18
CA TYR A 238 -2.99 10.79 7.28
C TYR A 238 -2.17 11.18 8.51
N HIS A 239 -1.19 12.09 8.36
CA HIS A 239 -0.30 12.56 9.45
C HIS A 239 0.21 11.41 10.33
N ARG A 240 0.71 10.34 9.72
CA ARG A 240 1.14 9.13 10.46
C ARG A 240 2.31 9.41 11.40
N GLU A 241 3.01 10.52 11.20
CA GLU A 241 4.13 10.97 12.01
C GLU A 241 3.67 12.12 12.92
N LYS A 242 3.86 11.96 14.24
CA LYS A 242 3.29 12.82 15.30
C LYS A 242 3.89 14.24 15.39
N GLN A 243 4.75 14.65 14.47
CA GLN A 243 5.28 16.02 14.46
C GLN A 243 4.39 16.91 13.59
N ILE A 244 3.65 17.81 14.24
CA ILE A 244 2.43 18.41 13.69
C ILE A 244 2.69 19.76 13.00
N GLU A 245 3.83 20.41 13.22
CA GLU A 245 3.97 21.82 12.81
C GLU A 245 4.68 22.04 11.46
N ASP A 246 5.58 21.14 11.01
CA ASP A 246 6.33 21.30 9.74
C ASP A 246 6.12 20.18 8.70
N ASN A 247 5.31 19.16 9.01
CA ASN A 247 5.05 18.05 8.08
C ASN A 247 4.38 18.54 6.78
N CYS A 248 4.65 17.85 5.66
CA CYS A 248 4.10 18.19 4.34
C CYS A 248 4.57 19.57 3.81
N TYR A 249 5.78 20.00 4.16
CA TYR A 249 6.32 21.32 3.72
C TYR A 249 5.43 22.52 4.11
N GLY A 250 4.59 22.37 5.13
CA GLY A 250 3.58 23.38 5.52
C GLY A 250 2.37 23.50 4.57
N CYS A 251 2.24 22.63 3.56
CA CYS A 251 1.19 22.73 2.54
C CYS A 251 -0.18 22.19 2.97
N ARG A 252 -0.23 21.34 4.01
CA ARG A 252 -1.46 20.68 4.47
C ARG A 252 -2.19 20.02 3.28
N HIS A 253 -3.45 20.37 3.04
CA HIS A 253 -4.29 19.79 1.98
C HIS A 253 -4.10 20.46 0.60
N ASN A 254 -3.10 21.33 0.40
CA ASN A 254 -2.85 21.98 -0.88
C ASN A 254 -1.83 21.18 -1.73
N VAL A 255 -2.33 20.42 -2.71
CA VAL A 255 -1.49 19.60 -3.61
C VAL A 255 -0.58 20.44 -4.51
N THR A 256 -1.05 21.60 -4.98
CA THR A 256 -0.24 22.50 -5.82
C THR A 256 0.97 23.02 -5.05
N CYS A 257 0.76 23.48 -3.81
CA CYS A 257 1.85 23.85 -2.89
C CYS A 257 2.84 22.69 -2.70
N PHE A 258 2.33 21.47 -2.47
CA PHE A 258 3.18 20.30 -2.25
C PHE A 258 4.06 20.01 -3.46
N VAL A 259 3.48 19.94 -4.66
CA VAL A 259 4.22 19.68 -5.91
C VAL A 259 5.25 20.78 -6.19
N SER A 260 4.90 22.05 -5.98
CA SER A 260 5.83 23.16 -6.11
C SER A 260 7.02 23.03 -5.15
N ASN A 261 6.76 22.68 -3.88
CA ASN A 261 7.82 22.46 -2.90
C ASN A 261 8.69 21.24 -3.22
N VAL A 262 8.11 20.14 -3.70
CA VAL A 262 8.89 18.98 -4.18
C VAL A 262 9.86 19.42 -5.27
N TYR A 263 9.38 20.15 -6.28
CA TYR A 263 10.22 20.65 -7.36
C TYR A 263 11.34 21.58 -6.84
N SER A 264 10.99 22.61 -6.07
CA SER A 264 11.95 23.59 -5.55
C SER A 264 13.01 22.93 -4.66
N ARG A 265 12.62 21.96 -3.83
CA ARG A 265 13.55 21.23 -2.95
C ARG A 265 14.44 20.27 -3.72
N SER A 266 13.90 19.52 -4.69
CA SER A 266 14.72 18.67 -5.56
C SER A 266 15.74 19.49 -6.36
N LYS A 267 15.33 20.64 -6.90
CA LYS A 267 16.25 21.56 -7.60
C LYS A 267 17.34 22.07 -6.68
N ALA A 268 16.99 22.60 -5.50
CA ALA A 268 17.96 23.09 -4.53
C ALA A 268 18.93 21.99 -4.06
N PHE A 269 18.45 20.76 -3.86
CA PHE A 269 19.30 19.62 -3.51
C PHE A 269 20.29 19.29 -4.63
N ALA A 270 19.83 19.29 -5.88
CA ALA A 270 20.65 19.02 -7.05
C ALA A 270 21.74 20.07 -7.29
N GLU A 271 21.43 21.34 -7.04
CA GLU A 271 22.34 22.48 -7.20
C GLU A 271 23.33 22.63 -6.02
N SER A 272 23.02 22.02 -4.88
CA SER A 272 23.89 22.05 -3.71
C SER A 272 25.11 21.16 -3.89
N SER A 273 26.27 21.65 -3.45
CA SER A 273 27.47 20.83 -3.32
C SER A 273 27.21 19.63 -2.39
N PRO A 274 27.81 18.46 -2.63
CA PRO A 274 27.58 17.25 -1.84
C PRO A 274 27.66 17.45 -0.32
N GLU A 275 28.62 18.24 0.16
CA GLU A 275 28.83 18.56 1.57
C GLU A 275 27.73 19.43 2.21
N ASN A 276 26.94 20.13 1.40
CA ASN A 276 25.87 21.03 1.85
C ASN A 276 24.47 20.45 1.56
N ARG A 277 24.39 19.26 0.96
CA ARG A 277 23.12 18.59 0.69
C ARG A 277 22.45 18.22 2.00
N THR A 278 21.25 18.75 2.19
CA THR A 278 20.37 18.39 3.29
C THR A 278 19.02 18.02 2.72
N TYR A 279 18.38 17.03 3.34
CA TYR A 279 17.07 16.56 2.94
C TYR A 279 16.23 16.26 4.18
N THR A 280 14.92 16.29 4.02
CA THR A 280 13.91 16.07 5.06
C THR A 280 13.27 14.70 4.92
N MET A 281 12.45 14.32 5.90
CA MET A 281 11.67 13.09 5.81
C MET A 281 10.73 13.13 4.62
N GLU A 282 10.13 14.25 4.24
CA GLU A 282 9.31 14.36 3.03
C GLU A 282 10.12 14.07 1.77
N ASP A 283 11.32 14.65 1.67
CA ASP A 283 12.15 14.57 0.46
C ASP A 283 12.45 13.14 0.03
N VAL A 284 12.82 12.26 0.97
CA VAL A 284 13.11 10.86 0.64
C VAL A 284 11.90 10.09 0.09
N HIS A 285 10.68 10.55 0.35
CA HIS A 285 9.45 9.94 -0.16
C HIS A 285 9.03 10.44 -1.55
N VAL A 286 9.59 11.57 -2.02
CA VAL A 286 9.14 12.26 -3.24
C VAL A 286 10.24 12.55 -4.24
N PHE A 287 11.51 12.65 -3.80
CA PHE A 287 12.65 12.86 -4.70
C PHE A 287 12.73 11.75 -5.76
N PRO A 288 13.30 12.04 -6.94
CA PRO A 288 13.39 11.06 -8.03
C PRO A 288 13.95 9.72 -7.56
N GLN A 289 13.31 8.63 -7.97
CA GLN A 289 13.63 7.29 -7.47
C GLN A 289 15.04 6.85 -7.83
N ASN A 290 15.53 7.29 -8.99
CA ASN A 290 16.88 7.00 -9.48
C ASN A 290 17.98 7.82 -8.78
N TRP A 291 17.63 8.69 -7.83
CA TRP A 291 18.61 9.36 -6.95
C TRP A 291 18.99 8.47 -5.77
N CYS A 292 18.13 7.53 -5.39
CA CYS A 292 18.32 6.66 -4.22
C CYS A 292 19.14 5.38 -4.51
N VAL A 293 19.72 5.23 -5.71
CA VAL A 293 20.36 3.98 -6.14
C VAL A 293 21.66 4.27 -6.88
N SER A 294 22.75 3.62 -6.46
CA SER A 294 24.11 3.82 -6.96
C SER A 294 24.67 2.72 -7.90
N PHE A 295 23.94 1.63 -8.16
CA PHE A 295 24.42 0.44 -8.89
C PHE A 295 23.64 0.10 -10.16
#